data_AF-A0A7H1RLU2-F1
#
_entry.id   AF-A0A7H1RLU2-F1
#
_cell.length_a   1.000
_cell.length_b   1.000
_cell.length_c   1.000
_cell.angle_alpha   90.00
_cell.angle_beta   90.00
_cell.angle_gamma   90.00
#
_symmetry.space_group_name_H-M   'P 1'
#
loop_
_entity.id
_entity.type
_entity.pdbx_description
1 polymer ?
#
loop_
_entity_poly.entity_id
_entity_poly.type
_entity_poly.pdbx_seq_one_letter_code
_entity_poly.pdbx_strand_id
1 'polypeptide(L)'
;MRDRSIPTADLLLDTSRILARLLPVWGAIALVKFMAVRFMGASGAPFAVPLLFGAFFFAAPLAASGLRSRRRIRLASWASARALLFCFVWGAIVVSAFVATLQVWQGMAATPFNYLVAALAAGSFCLVIATIPSRW
;
A
#
# COMPACT_ATOMS: atom_id res chain seq x y z
N MET A 1 -29.77 -7.04 13.20
CA MET A 1 -28.32 -7.25 13.44
C MET A 1 -27.64 -5.91 13.27
N ARG A 2 -27.04 -5.33 14.32
CA ARG A 2 -26.29 -4.06 14.19
C ARG A 2 -25.06 -4.34 13.32
N ASP A 3 -24.94 -3.65 12.18
CA ASP A 3 -23.73 -3.70 11.36
C ASP A 3 -22.55 -3.29 12.24
N ARG A 4 -21.64 -4.24 12.49
CA ARG A 4 -20.39 -3.96 13.20
C ARG A 4 -19.58 -3.03 12.32
N SER A 5 -19.52 -1.75 12.68
CA SER A 5 -18.72 -0.77 11.96
C SER A 5 -17.23 -1.09 12.13
N ILE A 6 -16.45 -0.84 11.08
CA ILE A 6 -15.00 -0.76 11.18
C ILE A 6 -14.67 0.73 11.31
N PRO A 7 -14.18 1.19 12.48
CA PRO A 7 -13.64 2.54 12.61
C PRO A 7 -12.45 2.72 11.68
N THR A 8 -12.33 3.89 11.06
CA THR A 8 -11.14 4.24 10.25
C THR A 8 -9.86 4.24 11.09
N ALA A 9 -9.94 4.56 12.38
CA ALA A 9 -8.83 4.46 13.31
C ALA A 9 -8.29 3.02 13.45
N ASP A 10 -9.19 2.02 13.49
CA ASP A 10 -8.78 0.61 13.56
C ASP A 10 -8.08 0.18 12.26
N LEU A 11 -8.55 0.65 11.11
CA LEU A 11 -7.91 0.41 9.82
C LEU A 11 -6.52 1.05 9.75
N LEU A 12 -6.37 2.28 10.22
CA LEU A 12 -5.08 2.98 10.27
C LEU A 12 -4.10 2.27 11.21
N LEU A 13 -4.56 1.83 12.38
CA LEU A 13 -3.75 1.11 13.36
C LEU A 13 -3.30 -0.26 12.83
N ASP A 14 -4.18 -1.04 12.19
CA ASP A 14 -3.77 -2.33 11.62
C ASP A 14 -2.92 -2.15 10.35
N THR A 15 -3.17 -1.10 9.56
CA THR A 15 -2.29 -0.72 8.44
C THR A 15 -0.89 -0.35 8.92
N SER A 16 -0.78 0.46 9.99
CA SER A 16 0.52 0.85 10.55
C SER A 16 1.25 -0.32 11.20
N ARG A 17 0.54 -1.26 11.82
CA ARG A 17 1.13 -2.50 12.34
C ARG A 17 1.67 -3.39 11.23
N ILE A 18 0.94 -3.56 10.13
CA ILE A 18 1.44 -4.33 8.97
C ILE A 18 2.66 -3.62 8.38
N LEU A 19 2.61 -2.30 8.23
CA LEU A 19 3.74 -1.51 7.76
C LEU A 19 4.97 -1.68 8.68
N ALA A 20 4.78 -1.62 10.00
CA ALA A 20 5.84 -1.81 10.99
C ALA A 20 6.43 -3.22 10.96
N ARG A 21 5.61 -4.26 10.70
CA ARG A 21 6.09 -5.65 10.52
C ARG A 21 6.87 -5.83 9.23
N LEU A 22 6.53 -5.08 8.20
CA LEU A 22 7.26 -5.10 6.94
C LEU A 22 8.58 -4.31 7.04
N LEU A 23 8.66 -3.28 7.91
CA LEU A 23 9.84 -2.44 8.14
C LEU A 23 11.18 -3.21 8.34
N PRO A 24 11.27 -4.26 9.19
CA PRO A 24 12.50 -5.03 9.34
C PRO A 24 12.86 -5.85 8.09
N VAL A 25 11.87 -6.37 7.36
CA VAL A 25 12.10 -7.03 6.05
C VAL A 25 12.69 -6.02 5.06
N TRP A 26 12.21 -4.78 5.08
CA TRP A 26 12.77 -3.68 4.27
C TRP A 26 14.17 -3.28 4.71
N GLY A 27 14.43 -3.19 6.02
CA GLY A 27 15.75 -2.95 6.57
C GLY A 27 16.76 -4.00 6.11
N ALA A 28 16.36 -5.28 6.08
CA ALA A 28 17.18 -6.36 5.57
C ALA A 28 17.46 -6.23 4.06
N ILE A 29 16.45 -5.94 3.24
CA ILE A 29 16.62 -5.75 1.79
C ILE A 29 17.55 -4.55 1.50
N ALA A 30 17.36 -3.44 2.22
CA ALA A 30 18.20 -2.25 2.11
C ALA A 30 19.65 -2.55 2.51
N LEU A 31 19.86 -3.31 3.59
CA LEU A 31 21.18 -3.71 4.06
C LEU A 31 21.88 -4.63 3.06
N VAL A 32 21.19 -5.66 2.53
CA VAL A 32 21.73 -6.56 1.50
C VAL A 32 22.16 -5.76 0.27
N LYS A 33 21.37 -4.77 -0.17
CA LYS A 33 21.74 -3.90 -1.27
C LYS A 33 22.94 -3.00 -0.92
N PHE A 34 22.96 -2.41 0.28
CA PHE A 34 24.09 -1.61 0.74
C PHE A 34 25.39 -2.42 0.67
N MET A 35 25.36 -3.68 1.12
CA MET A 35 26.48 -4.60 0.99
C MET A 35 26.81 -4.89 -0.48
N ALA A 36 25.84 -5.18 -1.34
CA ALA A 36 26.06 -5.43 -2.76
C ALA A 36 26.68 -4.22 -3.51
N VAL A 37 26.23 -3.00 -3.22
CA VAL A 37 26.81 -1.77 -3.80
C VAL A 37 28.23 -1.55 -3.28
N ARG A 38 28.44 -1.70 -1.97
CA ARG A 38 29.73 -1.42 -1.33
C ARG A 38 30.80 -2.43 -1.70
N PHE A 39 30.44 -3.71 -1.84
CA PHE A 39 31.38 -4.82 -2.03
C PHE A 39 31.41 -5.39 -3.45
N MET A 40 30.33 -5.29 -4.23
CA MET A 40 30.26 -5.86 -5.58
C MET A 40 30.22 -4.80 -6.69
N GLY A 41 30.26 -3.51 -6.35
CA GLY A 41 30.25 -2.42 -7.33
C GLY A 41 28.97 -2.35 -8.18
N ALA A 42 27.88 -2.97 -7.72
CA ALA A 42 26.62 -3.05 -8.44
C ALA A 42 25.89 -1.69 -8.44
N SER A 43 26.26 -0.79 -9.35
CA SER A 43 25.60 0.51 -9.57
C SER A 43 24.34 0.36 -10.44
N GLY A 44 23.34 -0.35 -9.93
CA GLY A 44 22.02 -0.48 -10.54
C GLY A 44 20.95 0.39 -9.85
N ALA A 45 19.91 0.77 -10.62
CA ALA A 45 18.78 1.65 -10.27
C ALA A 45 18.29 1.60 -8.80
N PRO A 46 17.72 2.69 -8.26
CA PRO A 46 17.26 2.79 -6.87
C PRO A 46 16.00 1.94 -6.60
N PHE A 47 16.09 0.61 -6.69
CA PHE A 47 15.00 -0.34 -6.41
C PHE A 47 14.38 -0.20 -5.01
N ALA A 48 15.07 0.41 -4.05
CA ALA A 48 14.56 0.62 -2.69
C ALA A 48 13.30 1.50 -2.67
N VAL A 49 13.21 2.51 -3.54
CA VAL A 49 12.06 3.43 -3.57
C VAL A 49 10.80 2.75 -4.13
N PRO A 50 10.82 2.13 -5.33
CA PRO A 50 9.67 1.36 -5.82
C PRO A 50 9.23 0.23 -4.87
N LEU A 51 10.19 -0.44 -4.23
CA LEU A 51 9.91 -1.50 -3.26
C LEU A 51 9.20 -0.96 -2.01
N LEU A 52 9.67 0.16 -1.45
CA LEU A 52 9.05 0.82 -0.31
C LEU A 52 7.62 1.29 -0.65
N PHE A 53 7.43 1.93 -1.80
CA PHE A 53 6.09 2.31 -2.27
C PHE A 53 5.18 1.10 -2.50
N GLY A 54 5.73 -0.02 -3.01
CA GLY A 54 5.00 -1.30 -3.09
C GLY A 54 4.54 -1.79 -1.71
N ALA A 55 5.39 -1.68 -0.68
CA ALA A 55 5.01 -2.03 0.69
C ALA A 55 3.82 -1.22 1.21
N PHE A 56 3.93 0.11 1.07
CA PHE A 56 2.86 1.02 1.44
C PHE A 56 1.59 0.66 0.69
N PHE A 57 1.69 0.36 -0.59
CA PHE A 57 0.56 0.04 -1.45
C PHE A 57 -0.22 -1.20 -0.98
N PHE A 58 0.47 -2.26 -0.56
CA PHE A 58 -0.17 -3.48 -0.08
C PHE A 58 -0.60 -3.44 1.40
N ALA A 59 -0.10 -2.51 2.21
CA ALA A 59 -0.39 -2.48 3.66
C ALA A 59 -1.90 -2.32 3.97
N ALA A 60 -2.57 -1.35 3.34
CA ALA A 60 -3.98 -1.10 3.58
C ALA A 60 -4.92 -2.23 3.11
N PRO A 61 -4.80 -2.81 1.90
CA PRO A 61 -5.65 -3.92 1.49
C PRO A 61 -5.42 -5.20 2.30
N LEU A 62 -4.18 -5.46 2.75
CA LEU A 62 -3.89 -6.56 3.66
C LEU A 62 -4.54 -6.36 5.04
N ALA A 63 -4.46 -5.14 5.59
CA ALA A 63 -5.10 -4.79 6.86
C ALA A 63 -6.62 -4.91 6.78
N ALA A 64 -7.24 -4.31 5.76
CA ALA A 64 -8.69 -4.36 5.56
C ALA A 64 -9.20 -5.80 5.38
N SER A 65 -8.47 -6.61 4.62
CA SER A 65 -8.82 -8.02 4.41
C SER A 65 -8.68 -8.85 5.70
N GLY A 66 -7.57 -8.69 6.43
CA GLY A 66 -7.35 -9.39 7.70
C GLY A 66 -8.38 -8.99 8.76
N LEU A 67 -8.70 -7.71 8.88
CA LEU A 67 -9.67 -7.18 9.84
C LEU A 67 -11.10 -7.63 9.50
N ARG A 68 -11.45 -7.65 8.21
CA ARG A 68 -12.71 -8.22 7.71
C ARG A 68 -12.84 -9.72 8.03
N SER A 69 -11.77 -10.48 7.82
CA SER A 69 -11.69 -11.92 8.13
C SER A 69 -11.86 -12.17 9.63
N ARG A 70 -11.08 -11.47 10.47
CA ARG A 70 -11.13 -11.59 11.95
C ARG A 70 -12.49 -11.22 12.53
N ARG A 71 -13.12 -10.15 12.02
CA ARG A 71 -14.43 -9.68 12.51
C ARG A 71 -15.62 -10.37 11.83
N ARG A 72 -15.38 -11.31 10.90
CA ARG A 72 -16.40 -12.02 10.11
C ARG A 72 -17.40 -11.06 9.42
N ILE A 73 -16.88 -9.97 8.88
CA ILE A 73 -17.71 -8.94 8.22
C ILE A 73 -18.02 -9.36 6.79
N ARG A 74 -19.30 -9.28 6.40
CA ARG A 74 -19.75 -9.60 5.04
C ARG A 74 -19.24 -8.56 4.05
N LEU A 75 -18.94 -9.01 2.84
CA LEU A 75 -18.43 -8.17 1.75
C LEU A 75 -19.47 -7.16 1.26
N ALA A 76 -20.76 -7.52 1.32
CA ALA A 76 -21.90 -6.66 1.02
C ALA A 76 -22.44 -5.96 2.28
N SER A 77 -21.58 -5.36 3.10
CA SER A 77 -21.99 -4.55 4.26
C SER A 77 -21.51 -3.10 4.13
N TRP A 78 -22.14 -2.19 4.86
CA TRP A 78 -21.68 -0.79 4.89
C TRP A 78 -20.27 -0.67 5.52
N ALA A 79 -19.93 -1.57 6.44
CA ALA A 79 -18.61 -1.62 7.06
C ALA A 79 -17.51 -2.03 6.06
N SER A 80 -17.77 -3.00 5.19
CA SER A 80 -16.84 -3.37 4.13
C SER A 80 -16.74 -2.27 3.07
N ALA A 81 -17.84 -1.61 2.70
CA ALA A 81 -17.81 -0.49 1.75
C ALA A 81 -16.86 0.63 2.22
N ARG A 82 -16.90 0.99 3.51
CA ARG A 82 -15.98 1.98 4.09
C ARG A 82 -14.52 1.51 4.07
N ALA A 83 -14.27 0.24 4.38
CA ALA A 83 -12.92 -0.33 4.32
C ALA A 83 -12.38 -0.37 2.88
N LEU A 84 -13.22 -0.69 1.90
CA LEU A 84 -12.86 -0.69 0.47
C LEU A 84 -12.56 0.73 -0.03
N LEU A 85 -13.36 1.73 0.36
CA LEU A 85 -13.09 3.14 0.07
C LEU A 85 -11.78 3.61 0.69
N PHE A 86 -11.47 3.19 1.92
CA PHE A 86 -10.19 3.46 2.54
C PHE A 86 -9.02 2.87 1.73
N CYS A 87 -9.12 1.61 1.30
CA CYS A 87 -8.10 0.98 0.46
C CYS A 87 -7.93 1.69 -0.89
N PHE A 88 -9.03 2.15 -1.49
CA PHE A 88 -9.01 2.92 -2.74
C PHE A 88 -8.22 4.22 -2.57
N VAL A 89 -8.59 5.03 -1.57
CA VAL A 89 -7.93 6.31 -1.29
C VAL A 89 -6.47 6.11 -0.92
N TRP A 90 -6.17 5.08 -0.13
CA TRP A 90 -4.79 4.74 0.24
C TRP A 90 -3.95 4.40 -0.98
N GLY A 91 -4.42 3.49 -1.85
CA GLY A 91 -3.73 3.13 -3.09
C GLY A 91 -3.49 4.33 -4.01
N ALA A 92 -4.50 5.19 -4.15
CA ALA A 92 -4.41 6.42 -4.92
C ALA A 92 -3.33 7.38 -4.38
N ILE A 93 -3.29 7.59 -3.06
CA ILE A 93 -2.28 8.45 -2.41
C ILE A 93 -0.88 7.87 -2.60
N VAL A 94 -0.69 6.58 -2.32
CA VAL A 94 0.63 5.93 -2.39
C VAL A 94 1.20 6.00 -3.80
N VAL A 95 0.40 5.69 -4.82
CA VAL A 95 0.87 5.74 -6.21
C VAL A 95 1.06 7.17 -6.70
N SER A 96 0.21 8.12 -6.29
CA SER A 96 0.43 9.54 -6.63
C SER A 96 1.74 10.05 -6.02
N ALA A 97 2.04 9.69 -4.77
CA ALA A 97 3.30 10.02 -4.12
C ALA A 97 4.50 9.33 -4.79
N PHE A 98 4.33 8.10 -5.28
CA PHE A 98 5.36 7.42 -6.07
C PHE A 98 5.65 8.16 -7.38
N VAL A 99 4.61 8.52 -8.15
CA VAL A 99 4.74 9.29 -9.40
C VAL A 99 5.40 10.64 -9.15
N ALA A 100 5.02 11.34 -8.07
CA ALA A 100 5.66 12.60 -7.67
C ALA A 100 7.15 12.40 -7.33
N THR A 101 7.49 11.31 -6.64
CA THR A 101 8.89 10.97 -6.32
C THR A 101 9.69 10.70 -7.59
N LEU A 102 9.12 9.97 -8.55
CA LEU A 102 9.74 9.73 -9.86
C LEU A 102 9.90 11.02 -10.66
N GLN A 103 8.91 11.92 -10.63
CA GLN A 103 8.99 13.22 -11.30
C GLN A 103 10.16 14.06 -10.77
N VAL A 104 10.35 14.09 -9.45
CA VAL A 104 11.48 14.78 -8.82
C VAL A 104 12.83 14.13 -9.19
N TRP A 105 12.91 12.80 -9.21
CA TRP A 105 14.16 12.08 -9.45
C TRP A 105 14.57 11.99 -10.93
N GLN A 106 13.60 11.82 -11.84
CA GLN A 106 13.85 11.57 -13.25
C GLN A 106 13.60 12.81 -14.13
N GLY A 107 13.12 13.91 -13.55
CA GLY A 107 12.81 15.14 -14.28
C GLY A 107 11.67 14.99 -15.31
N MET A 108 10.90 13.90 -15.25
CA MET A 108 9.81 13.64 -16.19
C MET A 108 8.56 14.46 -15.80
N ALA A 109 8.05 15.25 -16.74
CA ALA A 109 6.80 15.98 -16.54
C ALA A 109 5.60 15.03 -16.51
N ALA A 110 5.04 14.77 -15.32
CA ALA A 110 3.77 14.08 -15.18
C ALA A 110 2.62 15.10 -15.28
N THR A 111 1.69 14.88 -16.20
CA THR A 111 0.50 15.71 -16.35
C THR A 111 -0.53 15.38 -15.25
N PRO A 112 -1.46 16.29 -14.93
CA PRO A 112 -2.58 16.00 -14.02
C PRO A 112 -3.39 14.76 -14.43
N PHE A 113 -3.49 14.51 -15.73
CA PHE A 113 -4.14 13.32 -16.27
C PHE A 113 -3.40 12.02 -15.91
N ASN A 114 -2.06 12.02 -15.94
CA ASN A 114 -1.27 10.87 -15.53
C ASN A 114 -1.49 10.53 -14.04
N TYR A 115 -1.57 11.55 -13.19
CA TYR A 115 -1.90 11.37 -11.77
C TYR A 115 -3.30 10.80 -11.58
N LEU A 116 -4.29 11.32 -12.32
CA LEU A 116 -5.66 10.83 -12.26
C LEU A 116 -5.74 9.34 -12.65
N VAL A 117 -5.16 8.97 -13.80
CA VAL A 117 -5.17 7.60 -14.30
C VAL A 117 -4.43 6.67 -13.35
N ALA A 118 -3.25 7.08 -12.86
CA ALA A 118 -2.47 6.30 -11.90
C ALA A 118 -3.24 6.11 -10.58
N ALA A 119 -3.87 7.16 -10.06
CA ALA A 119 -4.66 7.11 -8.83
C ALA A 119 -5.89 6.18 -8.98
N LEU A 120 -6.61 6.27 -10.09
CA LEU A 120 -7.78 5.41 -10.35
C LEU A 120 -7.39 3.93 -10.52
N ALA A 121 -6.33 3.65 -11.28
CA ALA A 121 -5.82 2.29 -11.47
C ALA A 121 -5.30 1.69 -10.15
N ALA A 122 -4.53 2.46 -9.40
CA ALA A 122 -3.98 2.06 -8.10
C ALA A 122 -5.07 1.84 -7.06
N GLY A 123 -6.00 2.78 -6.93
CA GLY A 123 -7.10 2.69 -5.98
C GLY A 123 -8.03 1.52 -6.29
N SER A 124 -8.40 1.32 -7.55
CA SER A 124 -9.23 0.18 -7.96
C SER A 124 -8.54 -1.16 -7.69
N PHE A 125 -7.24 -1.26 -7.95
CA PHE A 125 -6.46 -2.45 -7.64
C PHE A 125 -6.41 -2.74 -6.13
N CYS A 126 -6.11 -1.75 -5.29
CA CYS A 126 -6.15 -1.92 -3.83
C CYS A 126 -7.54 -2.34 -3.33
N LEU A 127 -8.60 -1.77 -3.90
CA LEU A 127 -9.98 -2.13 -3.57
C LEU A 127 -10.24 -3.61 -3.89
N VAL A 128 -9.85 -4.08 -5.08
CA VAL A 128 -10.01 -5.48 -5.48
C VAL A 128 -9.24 -6.41 -4.54
N ILE A 129 -7.98 -6.10 -4.21
CA ILE A 129 -7.20 -6.95 -3.31
C ILE A 129 -7.81 -7.03 -1.92
N ALA A 130 -8.37 -5.95 -1.39
CA ALA A 130 -9.04 -5.97 -0.09
C ALA A 130 -10.25 -6.94 -0.03
N THR A 131 -10.82 -7.31 -1.19
CA THR A 131 -11.89 -8.32 -1.27
C THR A 131 -11.38 -9.75 -1.15
N ILE A 132 -10.09 -10.00 -1.43
CA ILE A 132 -9.48 -11.33 -1.34
C ILE A 132 -9.19 -11.62 0.13
N PRO A 133 -9.72 -12.69 0.74
CA PRO A 133 -9.51 -13.00 2.14
C PRO A 133 -8.04 -13.31 2.43
N SER A 134 -7.45 -12.58 3.37
CA SER A 134 -6.07 -12.76 3.84
C SER A 134 -6.07 -13.18 5.32
N ARG A 135 -5.00 -13.89 5.74
CA ARG A 135 -4.81 -14.35 7.12
C ARG A 135 -3.80 -13.51 7.91
N TRP A 136 -3.45 -12.33 7.41
CA TRP A 136 -2.46 -11.43 8.01
C TRP A 136 -2.92 -10.85 9.36
#